data_AF-A0A402BRW2-F1
#
_entry.id   AF-A0A402BRW2-F1
#
_cell.length_a   1.000
_cell.length_b   1.000
_cell.length_c   1.000
_cell.angle_alpha   90.00
_cell.angle_beta   90.00
_cell.angle_gamma   90.00
#
_symmetry.space_group_name_H-M   'P 1'
#
loop_
_entity.id
_entity.type
_entity.pdbx_description
1 polymer ?
#
loop_
_entity_poly.entity_id
_entity_poly.type
_entity_poly.pdbx_seq_one_letter_code
_entity_poly.pdbx_strand_id
1 'polypeptide(L)'
;MLSPSLEDYLEEIYRLSLSAGTVRVTDISRKLRVSTPSVTKALRRLISKGYITHQRYGLIGVTESGKKMGTFLIERNQTLQEFLMLIRANCDIPAEAESIEHYLSNSTIDSLKSLGLFMQSNPDVYKRYLGFTGVVEQADIPATDEQAKTDDADQQENAETSDSTIESDRQETDEVSDTATEPETDN
;
A
#
# COMPACT_ATOMS: atom_id res chain seq x y z
N MET A 1 5.65 15.01 18.02
CA MET A 1 5.61 13.54 17.87
C MET A 1 4.36 12.98 18.56
N LEU A 2 3.91 11.81 18.12
CA LEU A 2 2.89 11.03 18.84
C LEU A 2 3.55 10.32 20.02
N SER A 3 2.76 9.92 21.02
CA SER A 3 3.23 8.99 22.06
C SER A 3 3.11 7.56 21.52
N PRO A 4 3.91 6.58 22.00
CA PRO A 4 3.82 5.17 21.57
C PRO A 4 2.37 4.67 21.49
N SER A 5 1.63 4.79 22.58
CA SER A 5 0.20 4.41 22.59
C SER A 5 -0.67 5.07 21.51
N LEU A 6 -0.39 6.31 21.10
CA LEU A 6 -1.15 6.96 20.01
C LEU A 6 -0.70 6.50 18.63
N GLU A 7 0.55 6.06 18.49
CA GLU A 7 1.04 5.40 17.28
C GLU A 7 0.29 4.08 17.08
N ASP A 8 0.17 3.23 18.11
CA ASP A 8 -0.59 1.96 18.04
C ASP A 8 -2.02 2.19 17.53
N TYR A 9 -2.72 3.21 18.06
CA TYR A 9 -4.06 3.55 17.60
C TYR A 9 -4.07 4.00 16.14
N LEU A 10 -3.15 4.86 15.73
CA LEU A 10 -3.14 5.38 14.36
C LEU A 10 -2.77 4.28 13.35
N GLU A 11 -1.80 3.44 13.70
CA GLU A 11 -1.39 2.31 12.90
C GLU A 11 -2.54 1.33 12.70
N GLU A 12 -3.23 0.92 13.78
CA GLU A 12 -4.36 -0.01 13.66
C GLU A 12 -5.56 0.61 12.93
N ILE A 13 -5.84 1.90 13.14
CA ILE A 13 -6.85 2.61 12.34
C ILE A 13 -6.49 2.55 10.86
N TYR A 14 -5.20 2.76 10.53
CA TYR A 14 -4.75 2.74 9.15
C TYR A 14 -4.82 1.32 8.55
N ARG A 15 -4.35 0.28 9.26
CA ARG A 15 -4.48 -1.13 8.85
C ARG A 15 -5.94 -1.52 8.60
N LEU A 16 -6.86 -1.14 9.49
CA LEU A 16 -8.30 -1.37 9.32
C LEU A 16 -8.88 -0.60 8.13
N SER A 17 -8.39 0.62 7.86
CA SER A 17 -8.85 1.43 6.72
C SER A 17 -8.50 0.80 5.37
N LEU A 18 -7.38 0.08 5.28
CA LEU A 18 -6.94 -0.62 4.06
C LEU A 18 -7.78 -1.88 3.77
N SER A 19 -8.24 -2.57 4.82
CA SER A 19 -8.92 -3.87 4.68
C SER A 19 -10.45 -3.76 4.55
N ALA A 20 -11.09 -2.87 5.31
CA ALA A 20 -12.54 -2.84 5.44
C ALA A 20 -13.20 -1.57 4.88
N GLY A 21 -12.42 -0.58 4.43
CA GLY A 21 -12.88 0.73 3.92
C GLY A 21 -13.58 1.62 4.96
N THR A 22 -14.08 1.04 6.06
CA THR A 22 -14.75 1.72 7.16
C THR A 22 -14.18 1.24 8.49
N VAL A 23 -13.84 2.17 9.38
CA VAL A 23 -13.23 1.87 10.68
C VAL A 23 -14.19 2.28 11.80
N ARG A 24 -14.50 1.35 12.72
CA ARG A 24 -15.34 1.59 13.89
C ARG A 24 -14.55 1.47 15.20
N VAL A 25 -15.03 2.17 16.23
CA VAL A 25 -14.48 2.12 17.60
C VAL A 25 -14.41 0.69 18.14
N THR A 26 -15.40 -0.14 17.85
CA THR A 26 -15.47 -1.54 18.30
C THR A 26 -14.39 -2.41 17.69
N ASP A 27 -14.00 -2.13 16.45
CA ASP A 27 -13.01 -2.90 15.72
C ASP A 27 -11.62 -2.60 16.28
N ILE A 28 -11.34 -1.31 16.50
CA ILE A 28 -10.11 -0.84 17.16
C ILE A 28 -10.01 -1.41 18.58
N SER A 29 -11.08 -1.36 19.36
CA SER A 29 -11.14 -1.88 20.73
C SER A 29 -10.81 -3.37 20.79
N ARG A 30 -11.37 -4.17 19.87
CA ARG A 30 -11.12 -5.60 19.77
C ARG A 30 -9.69 -5.90 19.37
N LYS A 31 -9.18 -5.18 18.37
CA LYS A 31 -7.86 -5.39 17.77
C LYS A 31 -6.74 -5.06 18.76
N LEU A 32 -6.82 -3.90 19.41
CA LEU A 32 -5.86 -3.45 20.43
C LEU A 32 -6.14 -4.00 21.84
N ARG A 33 -7.21 -4.78 22.03
CA ARG A 33 -7.61 -5.35 23.32
C ARG A 33 -7.77 -4.31 24.44
N VAL A 34 -8.28 -3.13 24.09
CA VAL A 34 -8.52 -2.00 25.02
C VAL A 34 -10.00 -1.67 25.14
N SER A 35 -10.39 -0.95 26.19
CA SER A 35 -11.77 -0.51 26.39
C SER A 35 -12.23 0.52 25.35
N THR A 36 -13.52 0.55 25.02
CA THR A 36 -14.09 1.56 24.10
C THR A 36 -13.95 3.02 24.60
N PRO A 37 -13.98 3.33 25.91
CA PRO A 37 -13.61 4.65 26.41
C PRO A 37 -12.15 5.03 26.12
N SER A 38 -11.22 4.07 26.24
CA SER A 38 -9.79 4.28 25.91
C SER A 38 -9.62 4.66 24.44
N VAL A 39 -10.27 3.91 23.54
CA VAL A 39 -10.28 4.21 22.11
C VAL A 39 -10.82 5.62 21.87
N THR A 40 -11.98 5.96 22.43
CA THR A 40 -12.60 7.28 22.23
C THR A 40 -11.68 8.42 22.69
N LYS A 41 -10.97 8.24 23.81
CA LYS A 41 -9.97 9.20 24.30
C LYS A 41 -8.80 9.35 23.32
N ALA A 42 -8.30 8.26 22.76
CA ALA A 42 -7.24 8.28 21.76
C ALA A 42 -7.68 8.96 20.46
N LEU A 43 -8.88 8.63 19.96
CA LEU A 43 -9.44 9.22 18.75
C LEU A 43 -9.57 10.74 18.86
N ARG A 44 -10.05 11.27 20.00
CA ARG A 44 -10.10 12.74 20.22
C ARG A 44 -8.71 13.38 20.08
N ARG A 45 -7.67 12.74 20.59
CA ARG A 45 -6.29 13.23 20.47
C ARG A 45 -5.79 13.17 19.02
N LEU A 46 -6.07 12.08 18.30
CA LEU A 46 -5.70 11.94 16.88
C LEU A 46 -6.45 12.95 15.99
N ILE A 47 -7.73 13.21 16.25
CA ILE A 47 -8.52 14.26 15.58
C ILE A 47 -7.90 15.63 15.84
N SER A 48 -7.61 15.96 17.10
CA SER A 48 -7.00 17.26 17.45
C SER A 48 -5.62 17.49 16.79
N LYS A 49 -4.95 16.40 16.42
CA LYS A 49 -3.65 16.42 15.70
C LYS A 49 -3.81 16.32 14.18
N GLY A 50 -5.03 16.20 13.68
CA GLY A 50 -5.34 16.18 12.25
C GLY A 50 -5.04 14.87 11.53
N TYR A 51 -4.81 13.75 12.24
CA TYR A 51 -4.50 12.46 11.60
C TYR A 51 -5.75 11.68 11.17
N ILE A 52 -6.88 11.93 11.82
CA ILE A 52 -8.15 11.26 11.52
C ILE A 52 -9.31 12.26 11.58
N THR A 53 -10.44 11.87 11.03
CA THR A 53 -11.70 12.61 11.05
C THR A 53 -12.84 11.74 11.53
N HIS A 54 -13.84 12.37 12.14
CA HIS A 54 -15.09 11.70 12.48
C HIS A 54 -16.10 11.97 11.35
N GLN A 55 -16.55 10.91 10.69
CA GLN A 55 -17.54 10.99 9.62
C GLN A 55 -18.96 10.74 10.15
N ARG A 56 -19.96 10.83 9.28
CA ARG A 56 -21.35 10.47 9.63
C ARG A 56 -21.41 9.01 10.11
N TYR A 57 -22.38 8.70 10.96
CA TYR A 57 -22.61 7.36 11.51
C TYR A 57 -21.48 6.77 12.37
N GLY A 58 -20.55 7.60 12.88
CA GLY A 58 -19.50 7.12 13.78
C GLY A 58 -18.34 6.43 13.08
N LEU A 59 -18.22 6.60 11.75
CA LEU A 59 -17.11 6.10 10.97
C LEU A 59 -15.87 6.97 11.16
N ILE A 60 -14.71 6.33 11.23
CA ILE A 60 -13.42 6.99 11.39
C ILE A 60 -12.75 7.04 10.01
N GLY A 61 -12.48 8.25 9.53
CA GLY A 61 -11.74 8.49 8.29
C GLY A 61 -10.29 8.85 8.57
N VAL A 62 -9.35 8.40 7.73
CA VAL A 62 -7.93 8.75 7.81
C VAL A 62 -7.64 9.93 6.89
N THR A 63 -7.00 10.98 7.40
CA THR A 63 -6.60 12.15 6.60
C THR A 63 -5.33 11.84 5.80
N GLU A 64 -4.92 12.74 4.90
CA GLU A 64 -3.64 12.57 4.19
C GLU A 64 -2.43 12.54 5.12
N SER A 65 -2.40 13.35 6.19
CA SER A 65 -1.34 13.26 7.20
C SER A 65 -1.43 11.96 8.00
N GLY A 66 -2.64 11.47 8.28
CA GLY A 66 -2.91 10.17 8.87
C GLY A 66 -2.39 9.02 8.02
N LYS A 67 -2.61 9.07 6.70
CA LYS A 67 -2.10 8.07 5.75
C LYS A 67 -0.59 8.06 5.75
N LYS A 68 0.05 9.22 5.57
CA LYS A 68 1.53 9.34 5.58
C LYS A 68 2.14 8.77 6.87
N MET A 69 1.59 9.13 8.02
CA MET A 69 2.07 8.62 9.30
C MET A 69 1.75 7.13 9.48
N GLY A 70 0.55 6.69 9.12
CA GLY A 70 0.15 5.28 9.20
C GLY A 70 1.01 4.38 8.33
N THR A 71 1.30 4.79 7.09
CA THR A 71 2.24 4.11 6.19
C THR A 71 3.62 3.99 6.84
N PHE A 72 4.15 5.10 7.37
CA PHE A 72 5.43 5.09 8.07
C PHE A 72 5.47 4.12 9.26
N LEU A 73 4.40 4.05 10.07
CA LEU A 73 4.32 3.13 11.21
C LEU A 73 4.33 1.66 10.74
N ILE A 74 3.53 1.32 9.72
CA ILE A 74 3.52 -0.02 9.13
C ILE A 74 4.89 -0.38 8.54
N GLU A 75 5.50 0.51 7.77
CA GLU A 75 6.82 0.29 7.15
C GLU A 75 7.92 0.11 8.20
N ARG A 76 7.87 0.88 9.30
CA ARG A 76 8.78 0.73 10.44
C ARG A 76 8.66 -0.65 11.06
N ASN A 77 7.44 -1.08 11.39
CA ASN A 77 7.17 -2.39 11.96
C ASN A 77 7.66 -3.51 11.02
N GLN A 78 7.37 -3.40 9.72
CA GLN A 78 7.80 -4.37 8.71
C GLN A 78 9.32 -4.43 8.57
N THR A 79 10.00 -3.28 8.52
CA THR A 79 11.47 -3.22 8.46
C THR A 79 12.11 -3.94 9.65
N LEU A 80 11.52 -3.81 10.84
CA LEU A 80 12.01 -4.50 12.02
C LEU A 80 11.78 -6.00 11.96
N GLN A 81 10.61 -6.45 11.50
CA GLN A 81 10.36 -7.88 11.28
C GLN A 81 11.34 -8.48 10.27
N GLU A 82 11.53 -7.81 9.13
CA GLU A 82 12.49 -8.22 8.09
C GLU A 82 13.91 -8.29 8.65
N PHE A 83 14.31 -7.31 9.45
CA PHE A 83 15.62 -7.31 10.09
C PHE A 83 15.79 -8.44 11.11
N LEU A 84 14.79 -8.69 11.96
CA LEU A 84 14.84 -9.78 12.93
C LEU A 84 14.90 -11.16 12.25
N MET A 85 14.18 -11.33 11.12
CA MET A 85 14.28 -12.53 10.29
C MET A 85 15.66 -12.67 9.64
N LEU A 86 16.21 -11.56 9.12
CA LEU A 86 17.53 -11.52 8.50
C LEU A 86 18.61 -12.04 9.46
N ILE A 87 18.59 -11.59 10.71
CA ILE A 87 19.56 -12.00 11.74
C ILE A 87 19.26 -13.35 12.39
N ARG A 88 18.19 -14.04 11.95
CA ARG A 88 17.73 -15.32 12.52
C ARG A 88 17.46 -15.24 14.03
N ALA A 89 16.83 -14.16 14.48
CA ALA A 89 16.43 -14.03 15.87
C ALA A 89 15.48 -15.17 16.27
N ASN A 90 15.78 -15.83 17.39
CA ASN A 90 14.95 -16.90 17.94
C ASN A 90 13.91 -16.33 18.92
N CYS A 91 12.95 -15.57 18.38
CA CYS A 91 11.86 -14.95 19.13
C CYS A 91 10.55 -15.01 18.33
N ASP A 92 9.46 -14.56 18.93
CA ASP A 92 8.22 -14.24 18.22
C ASP A 92 8.45 -12.93 17.44
N ILE A 93 8.86 -13.04 16.17
CA ILE A 93 9.30 -11.90 15.34
C ILE A 93 8.25 -10.77 15.32
N PRO A 94 6.95 -11.01 15.01
CA PRO A 94 5.95 -9.95 15.07
C PRO A 94 5.82 -9.29 16.44
N ALA A 95 5.76 -10.08 17.51
CA ALA A 95 5.58 -9.56 18.86
C ALA A 95 6.82 -8.76 19.34
N GLU A 96 8.01 -9.22 18.99
CA GLU A 96 9.26 -8.54 19.32
C GLU A 96 9.35 -7.21 18.57
N ALA A 97 9.04 -7.18 17.26
CA ALA A 97 9.00 -5.95 16.47
C ALA A 97 8.03 -4.91 17.04
N GLU A 98 6.80 -5.33 17.38
CA GLU A 98 5.78 -4.48 18.02
C GLU A 98 6.27 -3.92 19.37
N SER A 99 7.04 -4.70 20.13
CA SER A 99 7.56 -4.26 21.43
C SER A 99 8.66 -3.20 21.35
N ILE A 100 9.46 -3.18 20.27
CA ILE A 100 10.65 -2.31 20.16
C ILE A 100 10.45 -1.11 19.24
N GLU A 101 9.45 -1.13 18.35
CA GLU A 101 9.36 -0.18 17.24
C GLU A 101 9.25 1.30 17.65
N HIS A 102 8.63 1.61 18.78
CA HIS A 102 8.44 2.99 19.24
C HIS A 102 9.68 3.56 19.96
N TYR A 103 10.68 2.72 20.24
CA TYR A 103 11.87 3.10 20.98
C TYR A 103 13.08 3.38 20.09
N LEU A 104 12.96 3.06 18.79
CA LEU A 104 14.03 3.25 17.83
C LEU A 104 13.84 4.55 17.05
N SER A 105 14.95 5.24 16.80
CA SER A 105 14.95 6.44 15.97
C SER A 105 14.77 6.07 14.50
N ASN A 106 14.21 6.97 13.70
CA ASN A 106 14.10 6.76 12.25
C ASN A 106 15.46 6.47 11.61
N SER A 107 16.52 7.16 12.05
CA SER A 107 17.89 6.91 11.57
C SER A 107 18.37 5.48 11.86
N THR A 108 17.96 4.90 12.99
CA THR A 108 18.24 3.50 13.32
C THR A 108 17.50 2.58 12.36
N ILE A 109 16.19 2.79 12.16
CA ILE A 109 15.36 2.01 11.23
C ILE A 109 15.94 2.06 9.80
N ASP A 110 16.32 3.23 9.33
CA ASP A 110 16.93 3.42 8.00
C ASP A 110 18.25 2.65 7.85
N SER A 111 19.05 2.61 8.93
CA SER A 111 20.31 1.86 8.95
C SER A 111 20.07 0.34 8.93
N LEU A 112 19.07 -0.14 9.66
CA LEU A 112 18.66 -1.55 9.65
C LEU A 112 18.15 -1.96 8.26
N LYS A 113 17.31 -1.11 7.64
CA LYS A 113 16.81 -1.30 6.27
C LYS A 113 17.97 -1.38 5.27
N SER A 114 18.92 -0.44 5.36
CA SER A 114 20.10 -0.41 4.50
C SER A 114 20.94 -1.68 4.61
N LEU A 115 21.13 -2.19 5.84
CA LEU A 115 21.83 -3.45 6.07
C LEU A 115 21.07 -4.66 5.48
N GLY A 116 19.74 -4.68 5.64
CA GLY A 116 18.89 -5.71 5.01
C GLY A 116 19.03 -5.74 3.50
N LEU A 117 18.90 -4.59 2.85
CA LEU A 117 19.07 -4.45 1.39
C LEU A 117 20.48 -4.84 0.94
N PHE A 118 21.51 -4.48 1.71
CA PHE A 118 22.88 -4.90 1.43
C PHE A 118 23.03 -6.43 1.48
N MET A 119 22.49 -7.09 2.51
CA MET A 119 22.57 -8.56 2.62
C MET A 119 21.79 -9.27 1.51
N GLN A 120 20.62 -8.74 1.12
CA GLN A 120 19.86 -9.25 -0.02
C GLN A 120 20.63 -9.11 -1.34
N SER A 121 21.29 -7.97 -1.54
CA SER A 121 22.08 -7.68 -2.74
C SER A 121 23.41 -8.43 -2.78
N ASN A 122 23.86 -9.02 -1.66
CA ASN A 122 25.12 -9.75 -1.54
C ASN A 122 24.90 -11.14 -0.90
N PRO A 123 24.28 -12.11 -1.62
CA PRO A 123 23.90 -13.40 -1.06
C PRO A 123 25.08 -14.24 -0.55
N ASP A 124 26.26 -14.08 -1.13
CA ASP A 124 27.49 -14.75 -0.69
C ASP A 124 27.94 -14.25 0.70
N VAL A 125 27.83 -12.95 0.95
CA VAL A 125 28.10 -12.33 2.25
C VAL A 125 27.08 -12.81 3.27
N TYR A 126 25.80 -12.84 2.92
CA TYR A 126 24.76 -13.36 3.80
C TYR A 126 24.97 -14.84 4.14
N LYS A 127 25.37 -15.67 3.16
CA LYS A 127 25.72 -17.08 3.40
C LYS A 127 26.91 -17.22 4.36
N ARG A 128 27.92 -16.36 4.24
CA ARG A 128 29.06 -16.33 5.19
C ARG A 128 28.61 -15.90 6.59
N TYR A 129 27.71 -14.92 6.69
CA TYR A 129 27.12 -14.52 7.95
C TYR A 129 26.36 -15.68 8.62
N LEU A 130 25.51 -16.40 7.88
CA LEU A 130 24.82 -17.58 8.40
C LEU A 130 25.78 -18.69 8.85
N GLY A 131 26.85 -18.91 8.08
CA GLY A 131 27.91 -19.84 8.48
C GLY A 131 28.61 -19.43 9.78
N PHE A 132 28.76 -18.13 10.03
CA PHE A 132 29.33 -17.60 11.27
C PHE A 132 28.39 -17.73 12.47
N THR A 133 27.08 -17.55 12.29
CA THR A 133 26.10 -17.67 13.38
C THR A 133 25.83 -19.12 13.79
N GLY A 134 26.30 -20.10 13.00
CA GLY A 134 26.11 -21.53 13.29
C GLY A 134 24.69 -22.03 12.98
N VAL A 135 23.87 -21.23 12.29
CA VAL A 135 22.53 -21.62 11.82
C VAL A 135 22.68 -22.27 10.44
N VAL A 136 22.52 -23.59 10.35
CA VAL A 136 22.71 -24.37 9.10
C VAL A 136 21.39 -24.98 8.61
N GLU A 137 21.05 -24.68 7.34
CA GLU A 137 19.92 -25.14 6.47
C GLU A 137 18.48 -24.64 6.76
N GLN A 138 17.62 -24.28 5.80
CA GLN A 138 17.59 -24.37 4.32
C GLN A 138 17.22 -22.99 3.73
N ALA A 139 17.78 -22.65 2.58
CA ALA A 139 17.69 -21.31 1.98
C ALA A 139 16.32 -21.04 1.36
N ASP A 140 15.54 -20.17 1.98
CA ASP A 140 14.66 -19.24 1.29
C ASP A 140 14.91 -17.85 1.90
N ILE A 141 15.43 -16.93 1.09
CA ILE A 141 15.40 -15.51 1.41
C ILE A 141 13.92 -15.12 1.22
N PRO A 142 13.22 -14.58 2.24
CA PRO A 142 11.86 -14.10 2.03
C PRO A 142 11.91 -13.03 0.95
N ALA A 143 11.34 -13.33 -0.21
CA ALA A 143 11.14 -12.36 -1.26
C ALA A 143 10.17 -11.30 -0.73
N THR A 144 10.57 -10.04 -0.83
CA THR A 144 9.63 -8.92 -0.72
C THR A 144 8.73 -8.96 -1.96
N ASP A 145 7.41 -8.98 -1.75
CA ASP A 145 6.39 -8.89 -2.80
C ASP A 145 6.47 -7.51 -3.49
N GLU A 146 7.39 -7.36 -4.44
CA GLU A 146 7.45 -6.20 -5.33
C GLU A 146 7.71 -6.59 -6.80
N GLN A 147 7.48 -7.86 -7.16
CA GLN A 147 7.56 -8.36 -8.54
C GLN A 147 6.35 -9.21 -8.90
N ALA A 148 5.17 -8.59 -8.88
CA ALA A 148 3.98 -9.10 -9.56
C ALA A 148 3.25 -7.92 -10.21
N LYS A 149 3.85 -7.37 -11.29
CA LYS A 149 3.17 -6.52 -12.29
C LYS A 149 4.12 -6.13 -13.42
N THR A 150 4.37 -7.07 -14.32
CA THR A 150 4.45 -6.86 -15.77
C THR A 150 4.45 -8.26 -16.35
N ASP A 151 3.34 -8.64 -16.97
CA ASP A 151 3.22 -9.63 -18.06
C ASP A 151 1.74 -10.03 -18.14
N ASP A 152 0.91 -9.08 -18.53
CA ASP A 152 -0.43 -9.36 -19.06
C ASP A 152 -0.90 -8.18 -19.91
N ALA A 153 -0.26 -7.99 -21.06
CA ALA A 153 -0.72 -7.10 -22.13
C ALA A 153 0.01 -7.43 -23.44
N ASP A 154 -0.18 -8.63 -23.98
CA ASP A 154 0.00 -8.81 -25.43
C ASP A 154 -0.66 -10.10 -25.98
N GLN A 155 -1.99 -10.20 -25.91
CA GLN A 155 -2.75 -11.11 -26.78
C GLN A 155 -4.16 -10.56 -27.05
N GLN A 156 -4.27 -9.55 -27.92
CA GLN A 156 -5.51 -9.33 -28.66
C GLN A 156 -5.31 -8.42 -29.88
N GLU A 157 -4.79 -8.98 -30.97
CA GLU A 157 -5.09 -8.47 -32.31
C GLU A 157 -4.89 -9.59 -33.34
N ASN A 158 -5.98 -10.26 -33.72
CA ASN A 158 -6.17 -10.88 -35.05
C ASN A 158 -7.50 -11.63 -35.09
N ALA A 159 -8.58 -10.89 -35.34
CA ALA A 159 -9.77 -11.42 -35.99
C ALA A 159 -10.61 -10.23 -36.48
N GLU A 160 -10.43 -9.87 -37.75
CA GLU A 160 -11.48 -9.39 -38.66
C GLU A 160 -10.83 -8.66 -39.83
N THR A 161 -10.78 -9.32 -41.00
CA THR A 161 -10.96 -8.70 -42.33
C THR A 161 -10.85 -9.81 -43.38
N SER A 162 -12.00 -10.34 -43.76
CA SER A 162 -12.21 -10.99 -45.07
C SER A 162 -13.72 -10.98 -45.30
N ASP A 163 -14.24 -9.78 -45.53
CA ASP A 163 -15.60 -9.59 -46.02
C ASP A 163 -15.62 -9.79 -47.55
N SER A 164 -16.71 -10.41 -47.93
CA SER A 164 -17.13 -10.98 -49.19
C SER A 164 -17.17 -10.00 -50.37
N THR A 165 -16.71 -10.50 -51.50
CA THR A 165 -17.05 -10.03 -52.84
C THR A 165 -18.42 -10.61 -53.21
N ILE A 166 -19.46 -9.79 -53.48
CA ILE A 166 -20.45 -9.96 -54.57
C ILE A 166 -21.08 -8.59 -54.92
N GLU A 167 -21.18 -8.36 -56.23
CA GLU A 167 -21.73 -7.24 -57.01
C GLU A 167 -23.13 -6.72 -56.62
N SER A 168 -23.38 -5.44 -56.86
CA SER A 168 -24.48 -5.05 -57.76
C SER A 168 -24.28 -3.64 -58.33
N ASP A 169 -24.52 -3.61 -59.64
CA ASP A 169 -24.41 -2.52 -60.60
C ASP A 169 -25.80 -1.87 -60.75
N ARG A 170 -25.87 -0.53 -60.92
CA ARG A 170 -26.79 0.26 -61.78
C ARG A 170 -27.25 1.61 -61.20
N GLN A 171 -26.99 2.63 -62.04
CA GLN A 171 -27.82 3.78 -62.44
C GLN A 171 -28.20 4.82 -61.38
N GLU A 172 -28.36 6.12 -61.64
CA GLU A 172 -28.10 7.09 -62.71
C GLU A 172 -28.77 8.40 -62.19
N THR A 173 -28.44 9.57 -62.77
CA THR A 173 -29.06 10.91 -62.58
C THR A 173 -28.61 11.66 -61.32
N ASP A 174 -27.96 12.84 -61.36
CA ASP A 174 -28.10 14.13 -62.08
C ASP A 174 -28.67 15.24 -61.16
N GLU A 175 -28.23 16.47 -61.42
CA GLU A 175 -28.74 17.78 -60.98
C GLU A 175 -28.22 18.44 -59.67
N VAL A 176 -27.15 19.23 -59.86
CA VAL A 176 -27.10 20.72 -59.75
C VAL A 176 -28.04 21.42 -58.75
N SER A 177 -27.45 22.25 -57.87
CA SER A 177 -27.90 23.60 -57.43
C SER A 177 -27.14 23.97 -56.16
N ASP A 178 -26.02 24.70 -56.20
CA ASP A 178 -25.96 26.17 -56.18
C ASP A 178 -26.85 26.81 -55.11
N THR A 179 -26.26 27.34 -54.03
CA THR A 179 -26.35 28.75 -53.62
C THR A 179 -25.69 29.01 -52.26
N ALA A 180 -24.97 30.13 -52.24
CA ALA A 180 -24.26 30.75 -51.14
C ALA A 180 -25.16 31.10 -49.93
N THR A 181 -24.57 31.29 -48.76
CA THR A 181 -24.39 32.61 -48.12
C THR A 181 -23.67 32.46 -46.77
N GLU A 182 -22.78 33.44 -46.55
CA GLU A 182 -21.85 33.70 -45.46
C GLU A 182 -22.46 33.92 -44.04
N PRO A 183 -21.60 34.08 -43.00
CA PRO A 183 -21.93 33.94 -41.57
C PRO A 183 -22.12 35.28 -40.85
N GLU A 184 -22.81 35.28 -39.70
CA GLU A 184 -22.75 36.32 -38.64
C GLU A 184 -23.13 35.65 -37.29
N THR A 185 -22.22 35.53 -36.32
CA THR A 185 -21.83 36.46 -35.21
C THR A 185 -22.85 36.66 -34.08
N ASP A 186 -22.32 36.52 -32.87
CA ASP A 186 -22.69 37.09 -31.56
C ASP A 186 -24.08 36.80 -30.96
N ASN A 187 -24.09 35.98 -29.90
CA ASN A 187 -24.22 36.43 -28.50
C ASN A 187 -23.92 35.29 -27.51
#